data_AF-A0A529XN25-F1
#
_entry.id   AF-A0A529XN25-F1
#
_cell.length_a   1.000
_cell.length_b   1.000
_cell.length_c   1.000
_cell.angle_alpha   90.00
_cell.angle_beta   90.00
_cell.angle_gamma   90.00
#
_symmetry.space_group_name_H-M   'P 1'
#
loop_
_entity.id
_entity.type
_entity.pdbx_description
1 polymer ?
#
loop_
_entity_poly.entity_id
_entity_poly.type
_entity_poly.pdbx_seq_one_letter_code
_entity_poly.pdbx_strand_id
1 'polypeptide(L)' 'MNQQPHILSPKEAFKACFCAVAAYLGRPSAETVLFAGVPISETRIEPDEIRHLAERIGLEVQDFSHRDFLRGRFDLPAIV' A
#
# COMPACT_ATOMS: atom_id res chain seq x y z
N MET A 1 -26.75 10.12 -12.62
CA MET A 1 -26.12 9.26 -11.60
C MET A 1 -24.88 9.99 -11.10
N ASN A 2 -25.02 10.79 -10.05
CA ASN A 2 -23.91 11.56 -9.49
C ASN A 2 -23.10 10.62 -8.60
N GLN A 3 -22.04 10.03 -9.14
CA GLN A 3 -21.02 9.39 -8.32
C GLN A 3 -20.27 10.53 -7.62
N GLN A 4 -20.69 10.89 -6.40
CA GLN A 4 -19.81 11.62 -5.50
C GLN A 4 -18.51 10.81 -5.41
N PRO A 5 -17.33 11.43 -5.60
CA PRO A 5 -16.09 10.73 -5.34
C PRO A 5 -16.15 10.32 -3.87
N HIS A 6 -16.21 9.02 -3.59
CA HIS A 6 -15.97 8.52 -2.24
C HIS A 6 -14.57 9.03 -1.89
N ILE A 7 -14.51 10.06 -1.04
CA ILE A 7 -13.27 10.48 -0.42
C ILE A 7 -12.92 9.31 0.50
N LEU A 8 -12.16 8.36 -0.04
CA LEU A 8 -11.63 7.25 0.72
C LEU A 8 -10.79 7.86 1.84
N SER A 9 -11.03 7.42 3.07
CA SER A 9 -10.12 7.75 4.16
C SER A 9 -8.70 7.34 3.77
N PRO A 10 -7.64 7.99 4.29
CA PRO A 10 -6.26 7.60 4.00
C PRO A 10 -6.00 6.10 4.16
N LYS A 11 -6.65 5.50 5.17
CA LYS A 11 -6.65 4.05 5.42
C LYS A 11 -7.28 3.23 4.30
N GLU A 12 -8.48 3.60 3.84
CA GLU A 12 -9.18 2.87 2.77
C GLU A 12 -8.42 3.02 1.44
N ALA A 13 -7.90 4.21 1.15
CA ALA A 13 -7.07 4.45 -0.03
C ALA A 13 -5.80 3.59 -0.01
N PHE A 14 -5.09 3.57 1.12
CA PHE A 14 -3.91 2.73 1.29
C PHE A 14 -4.24 1.23 1.12
N LYS A 15 -5.31 0.74 1.75
CA LYS A 15 -5.72 -0.66 1.61
C LYS A 15 -5.98 -1.02 0.15
N ALA A 16 -6.73 -0.20 -0.57
CA ALA A 16 -7.03 -0.42 -1.98
C ALA A 16 -5.74 -0.45 -2.83
N CYS A 17 -4.83 0.51 -2.63
CA CYS A 17 -3.54 0.56 -3.32
C CYS A 17 -2.66 -0.66 -3.01
N PHE A 18 -2.55 -1.04 -1.74
CA PHE A 18 -1.73 -2.17 -1.31
C PHE A 18 -2.27 -3.51 -1.86
N CYS A 19 -3.59 -3.71 -1.84
CA CYS A 19 -4.23 -4.86 -2.48
C CYS A 19 -3.95 -4.92 -3.99
N ALA A 20 -4.01 -3.78 -4.68
CA ALA A 20 -3.71 -3.71 -6.12
C ALA A 20 -2.25 -4.07 -6.43
N VAL A 21 -1.30 -3.56 -5.63
CA VAL A 21 0.13 -3.89 -5.75
C VAL A 21 0.37 -5.39 -5.46
N ALA A 22 -0.21 -5.92 -4.38
CA ALA A 22 -0.10 -7.34 -4.06
C ALA A 22 -0.65 -8.23 -5.19
N ALA A 23 -1.80 -7.86 -5.76
CA ALA A 23 -2.39 -8.58 -6.90
C ALA A 23 -1.50 -8.52 -8.14
N TYR A 24 -0.93 -7.34 -8.44
CA TYR A 24 -0.01 -7.16 -9.57
C TYR A 24 1.23 -8.06 -9.46
N LEU A 25 1.76 -8.22 -8.24
CA LEU A 25 2.92 -9.06 -7.94
C LEU A 25 2.58 -10.55 -7.78
N GLY A 26 1.32 -10.95 -8.04
CA GLY A 26 0.88 -12.34 -7.91
C GLY A 26 0.87 -12.86 -6.47
N ARG A 27 0.72 -11.96 -5.49
CA ARG A 27 0.59 -12.28 -4.06
C ARG A 27 -0.88 -12.27 -3.62
N PRO A 28 -1.23 -12.90 -2.50
CA PRO A 28 -2.58 -12.82 -1.94
C PRO A 28 -2.99 -11.36 -1.73
N SER A 29 -4.10 -10.94 -2.35
CA SER A 29 -4.60 -9.55 -2.31
C SER A 29 -5.90 -9.38 -1.52
N ALA A 30 -6.40 -10.45 -0.89
CA ALA A 30 -7.61 -10.38 -0.09
C ALA A 30 -7.37 -9.54 1.18
N GLU A 31 -8.22 -8.55 1.43
CA GLU A 31 -8.08 -7.65 2.59
C GLU A 31 -8.03 -8.42 3.92
N THR A 32 -8.81 -9.49 4.04
CA THR A 32 -8.85 -10.36 5.22
C THR A 32 -7.56 -11.12 5.45
N VAL A 33 -6.73 -11.33 4.42
CA VAL A 33 -5.42 -11.98 4.54
C VAL A 33 -4.35 -10.95 4.85
N LEU A 34 -4.37 -9.83 4.12
CA LEU A 34 -3.38 -8.76 4.25
C LEU A 34 -3.45 -8.07 5.60
N PHE A 35 -4.65 -7.69 6.03
CA PHE A 35 -4.85 -6.79 7.16
C PHE A 35 -5.38 -7.48 8.42
N ALA A 36 -5.51 -8.82 8.42
CA ALA A 36 -5.97 -9.55 9.61
C ALA A 36 -5.01 -9.36 10.79
N GLY A 37 -5.53 -8.78 11.87
CA GLY A 37 -4.79 -8.59 13.12
C GLY A 37 -3.79 -7.43 13.09
N VAL A 38 -3.75 -6.63 12.02
CA VAL A 38 -2.87 -5.45 11.94
C VAL A 38 -3.72 -4.19 12.18
N PRO A 39 -3.51 -3.48 13.30
CA PRO A 39 -4.15 -2.19 13.50
C PRO A 39 -3.53 -1.19 12.51
N ILE A 40 -4.31 -0.74 11.53
CA ILE A 40 -3.92 0.33 10.62
C ILE A 40 -4.53 1.63 11.11
N SER A 41 -3.68 2.60 11.34
CA SER A 41 -4.05 3.97 11.69
C SER A 41 -5.03 4.58 10.68
N GLU A 42 -6.02 5.32 11.19
CA GLU A 42 -7.05 5.96 10.35
C GLU A 42 -6.58 7.28 9.73
N THR A 43 -5.55 7.90 10.32
CA THR A 43 -5.12 9.25 9.98
C THR A 43 -3.82 9.28 9.18
N ARG A 44 -2.89 8.36 9.45
CA ARG A 44 -1.58 8.30 8.80
C ARG A 44 -1.03 6.89 8.81
N ILE A 45 -0.59 6.42 7.64
CA ILE A 45 0.10 5.14 7.50
C ILE A 45 1.58 5.36 7.74
N GLU A 46 2.15 4.62 8.69
CA GLU A 46 3.58 4.69 9.00
C GLU A 46 4.36 3.66 8.17
N PRO A 47 5.59 3.97 7.71
CA PRO A 47 6.38 3.05 6.88
C PRO A 47 6.58 1.67 7.50
N ASP A 48 6.72 1.58 8.81
CA ASP A 48 6.88 0.31 9.52
C ASP A 48 5.62 -0.57 9.46
N GLU A 49 4.42 0.04 9.46
CA GLU A 49 3.17 -0.70 9.23
C GLU A 49 3.16 -1.32 7.83
N ILE A 50 3.63 -0.59 6.82
CA ILE A 50 3.72 -1.08 5.43
C ILE A 50 4.71 -2.24 5.33
N ARG A 51 5.88 -2.14 5.97
CA ARG A 51 6.88 -3.22 6.01
C ARG A 51 6.31 -4.49 6.62
N HIS A 52 5.68 -4.39 7.79
CA HIS A 52 5.08 -5.53 8.45
C HIS A 52 3.98 -6.19 7.61
N LEU A 53 3.17 -5.40 6.89
CA LEU A 53 2.16 -5.93 5.98
C LEU A 53 2.79 -6.66 4.78
N ALA A 54 3.85 -6.11 4.21
CA ALA A 54 4.55 -6.70 3.07
C ALA A 54 5.29 -7.99 3.43
N GLU A 55 5.95 -8.04 4.58
CA GLU A 55 6.65 -9.23 5.07
C GLU A 55 5.71 -10.44 5.16
N ARG A 56 4.45 -10.23 5.58
CA ARG A 56 3.43 -11.28 5.70
C ARG A 56 3.09 -11.96 4.37
N ILE A 57 3.24 -11.25 3.26
CA ILE A 57 3.00 -11.76 1.90
C ILE A 57 4.29 -12.04 1.14
N GLY A 58 5.45 -12.00 1.83
CA GLY A 58 6.76 -12.24 1.22
C GLY A 58 7.13 -11.18 0.19
N LEU A 59 6.81 -9.91 0.48
CA LEU A 59 7.25 -8.74 -0.28
C LEU A 59 8.27 -7.94 0.54
N GLU A 60 9.22 -7.34 -0.16
CA GLU A 60 10.17 -6.38 0.40
C GLU A 60 9.68 -4.97 0.07
N VAL A 61 9.79 -4.06 1.05
CA VAL A 61 9.42 -2.65 0.89
C VAL A 61 10.67 -1.82 0.97
N GLN A 62 10.90 -1.01 -0.06
CA GLN A 62 11.99 -0.06 -0.12
C GLN A 62 11.45 1.36 -0.08
N ASP A 63 11.97 2.17 0.85
CA ASP A 63 11.68 3.60 0.87
C ASP A 63 12.54 4.31 -0.18
N PHE A 64 11.89 5.15 -0.98
CA PHE A 64 12.58 5.98 -1.98
C PHE A 64 12.52 7.45 -1.58
N SER A 65 13.63 8.16 -1.75
CA SER A 65 13.64 9.61 -1.58
C SER A 65 13.10 10.30 -2.83
N HIS A 66 12.66 11.55 -2.70
CA HIS A 66 12.24 12.36 -3.85
C HIS A 66 13.34 12.48 -4.92
N ARG A 67 14.62 12.45 -4.50
CA ARG A 67 15.76 12.46 -5.43
C ARG A 67 15.85 11.18 -6.25
N ASP A 68 15.50 10.03 -5.69
CA ASP A 68 15.52 8.74 -6.39
C ASP A 68 14.38 8.66 -7.39
N PHE A 69 13.22 9.22 -7.03
CA PHE A 69 12.08 9.41 -7.95
C PHE A 69 12.47 10.26 -9.17
N LEU A 70 13.09 11.42 -8.96
CA LEU A 70 13.54 12.29 -10.07
C LEU A 70 14.59 11.63 -10.97
N ARG A 71 15.34 10.66 -10.46
CA ARG A 71 16.36 9.91 -11.20
C ARG A 71 15.83 8.62 -11.84
N GLY A 72 14.54 8.29 -11.65
CA GLY A 72 13.93 7.07 -12.15
C GLY A 72 14.53 5.79 -11.56
N ARG A 73 15.05 5.86 -10.33
CA ARG A 73 15.71 4.73 -9.65
C ARG A 73 14.76 4.00 -8.71
N PHE A 74 13.61 3.60 -9.22
CA PHE A 74 12.61 2.84 -8.47
C PHE A 74 11.91 1.88 -9.43
N ASP A 75 11.46 0.76 -8.90
CA ASP A 75 10.67 -0.22 -9.64
C ASP A 75 9.18 0.06 -9.47
N LEU A 76 8.41 -0.25 -10.52
CA LEU A 76 6.96 -0.14 -10.51
C LEU A 76 6.33 -1.51 -10.20
N PRO A 77 5.17 -1.57 -9.53
CA PRO A 77 4.35 -0.43 -9.07
C PRO A 77 4.84 0.18 -7.74
N ALA A 78 4.66 1.49 -7.59
CA ALA A 78 5.01 2.25 -6.37
C ALA A 78 3.80 3.00 -5.81
N ILE A 79 3.76 3.17 -4.48
CA ILE A 79 2.75 3.97 -3.76
C ILE A 79 3.41 5.30 -3.34
N VAL A 80 2.74 6.44 -3.54
CA VAL A 80 3.25 7.81 -3.31
C VAL A 80 2.37 8.62 -2.38
#